data_AF-A0A0H3I7M4-F1
#
_entry.id   AF-A0A0H3I7M4-F1
#
_cell.length_a   1.000
_cell.length_b   1.000
_cell.length_c   1.000
_cell.angle_alpha   90.00
_cell.angle_beta   90.00
_cell.angle_gamma   90.00
#
_symmetry.space_group_name_H-M   'P 1'
#
loop_
_entity.id
_entity.type
_entity.pdbx_description
1 polymer ?
#
loop_
_entity_poly.entity_id
_entity_poly.type
_entity_poly.pdbx_seq_one_letter_code
_entity_poly.pdbx_strand_id
1 'polypeptide(L)'
;MENNIVLSGFFIFLIVSIYFGSWSVFFYNKKFRLDERSLDQQPMFWYAVVSPLIVFFILGIFVWKDSIPDFSRHGFDEFYSISKFPLSILALSPILGAFVASVHRTIQTERQIEKTNEQLKLVKVKNNADLFYSHYKYTLDEMKNVEVINFFENPLSFRDKLKKNVSTDDGNEIEIKLNIKYPGKLYKKYFTQRIRI
;
A
#
# COMPACT_ATOMS: atom_id res chain seq x y z
N MET A 1 -42.34 -9.36 -45.27
CA MET A 1 -40.97 -9.80 -44.90
C MET A 1 -39.98 -8.65 -44.85
N GLU A 2 -40.00 -7.70 -45.81
CA GLU A 2 -39.05 -6.56 -45.83
C GLU A 2 -39.05 -5.69 -44.56
N ASN A 3 -40.22 -5.34 -44.01
CA ASN A 3 -40.30 -4.50 -42.81
C ASN A 3 -39.59 -5.10 -41.58
N ASN A 4 -39.57 -6.43 -41.43
CA ASN A 4 -38.92 -7.08 -40.30
C ASN A 4 -37.38 -7.09 -40.43
N ILE A 5 -36.88 -7.13 -41.67
CA ILE A 5 -35.43 -7.09 -41.97
C ILE A 5 -34.89 -5.66 -41.78
N VAL A 6 -35.65 -4.65 -42.21
CA VAL A 6 -35.27 -3.25 -42.01
C VAL A 6 -35.29 -2.90 -40.51
N LEU A 7 -36.29 -3.40 -39.77
CA LEU A 7 -36.41 -3.18 -38.33
C LEU A 7 -35.26 -3.85 -37.54
N SER A 8 -34.87 -5.09 -37.86
CA SER A 8 -33.74 -5.76 -37.20
C SER A 8 -32.39 -5.10 -37.51
N GLY A 9 -32.19 -4.65 -38.75
CA GLY A 9 -31.01 -3.87 -39.15
C GLY A 9 -30.86 -2.56 -38.37
N PHE A 10 -31.98 -1.86 -38.13
CA PHE A 10 -31.98 -0.63 -37.32
C PHE A 10 -31.58 -0.89 -35.86
N PHE A 11 -32.07 -1.96 -35.25
CA PHE A 11 -31.68 -2.33 -33.88
C PHE A 11 -30.20 -2.70 -33.76
N ILE A 12 -29.65 -3.44 -34.73
CA ILE A 12 -28.21 -3.76 -34.77
C ILE A 12 -27.39 -2.48 -34.89
N PHE A 13 -27.78 -1.56 -35.79
CA PHE A 13 -27.11 -0.28 -35.94
C PHE A 13 -27.12 0.54 -34.65
N LEU A 14 -28.25 0.58 -33.94
CA LEU A 14 -28.35 1.23 -32.62
C LEU A 14 -27.40 0.60 -31.60
N ILE A 15 -27.37 -0.72 -31.50
CA ILE A 15 -26.49 -1.45 -30.57
C ILE A 15 -25.02 -1.15 -30.88
N VAL A 16 -24.64 -1.20 -32.15
CA VAL A 16 -23.27 -0.89 -32.60
C VAL A 16 -22.92 0.58 -32.29
N SER A 17 -23.83 1.51 -32.58
CA SER A 17 -23.61 2.94 -32.30
C SER A 17 -23.47 3.23 -30.80
N ILE A 18 -24.27 2.58 -29.95
CA ILE A 18 -24.17 2.70 -28.49
C ILE A 18 -22.85 2.08 -28.00
N TYR A 19 -22.45 0.93 -28.56
CA TYR A 19 -21.20 0.28 -28.22
C TYR A 19 -19.99 1.13 -28.59
N PHE A 20 -19.94 1.70 -29.80
CA PHE A 20 -18.88 2.61 -30.24
C PHE A 20 -18.89 3.94 -29.48
N GLY A 21 -20.05 4.51 -29.17
CA GLY A 21 -20.16 5.68 -28.32
C GLY A 21 -19.62 5.43 -26.91
N SER A 22 -19.97 4.27 -26.32
CA SER A 22 -19.45 3.84 -25.02
C SER A 22 -17.94 3.58 -25.08
N TRP A 23 -17.45 2.94 -26.15
CA TRP A 23 -16.02 2.74 -26.41
C TRP A 23 -15.28 4.08 -26.47
N SER A 24 -15.80 5.06 -27.21
CA SER A 24 -15.21 6.40 -27.31
C SER A 24 -15.10 7.07 -25.93
N VAL A 25 -16.20 7.14 -25.19
CA VAL A 25 -16.23 7.70 -23.83
C VAL A 25 -15.27 6.97 -22.89
N PHE A 26 -15.08 5.66 -23.07
CA PHE A 26 -14.15 4.85 -22.30
C PHE A 26 -12.69 5.26 -22.51
N PHE A 27 -12.26 5.45 -23.76
CA PHE A 27 -10.87 5.79 -24.09
C PHE A 27 -10.48 7.23 -23.71
N TYR A 28 -11.43 8.16 -23.73
CA TYR A 28 -11.15 9.57 -23.40
C TYR A 28 -11.17 9.88 -21.90
N ASN A 29 -11.73 9.01 -21.07
CA ASN A 29 -11.92 9.29 -19.64
C ASN A 29 -10.85 8.63 -18.75
N LYS A 30 -10.04 9.47 -18.07
CA LYS A 30 -9.05 9.02 -17.08
C LYS A 30 -9.65 8.26 -15.89
N LYS A 31 -10.96 8.37 -15.65
CA LYS A 31 -11.70 7.63 -14.60
C LYS A 31 -11.72 6.11 -14.82
N PHE A 32 -11.38 5.63 -16.02
CA PHE A 32 -11.35 4.20 -16.34
C PHE A 32 -9.97 3.54 -16.12
N ARG A 33 -9.01 4.26 -15.54
CA ARG A 33 -7.74 3.65 -15.12
C ARG A 33 -8.00 2.67 -13.97
N LEU A 34 -7.38 1.49 -14.07
CA LEU A 34 -7.43 0.47 -13.02
C LEU A 34 -6.88 1.05 -11.72
N ASP A 35 -7.58 0.78 -10.63
CA ASP A 35 -7.32 1.36 -9.32
C ASP A 35 -7.09 0.25 -8.27
N GLU A 36 -6.88 0.60 -7.00
CA GLU A 36 -6.71 -0.37 -5.90
C GLU A 36 -8.04 -0.90 -5.34
N ARG A 37 -9.14 -0.21 -5.63
CA ARG A 37 -10.51 -0.63 -5.32
C ARG A 37 -10.83 -1.98 -5.93
N SER A 38 -11.80 -2.70 -5.38
CA SER A 38 -12.12 -4.06 -5.80
C SER A 38 -12.40 -4.18 -7.31
N LEU A 39 -11.98 -5.30 -7.90
CA LEU A 39 -12.00 -5.52 -9.35
C LEU A 39 -13.40 -5.39 -9.97
N ASP A 40 -14.42 -5.84 -9.26
CA ASP A 40 -15.83 -5.79 -9.63
C ASP A 40 -16.38 -4.36 -9.74
N GLN A 41 -15.77 -3.41 -9.03
CA GLN A 41 -16.12 -1.98 -9.12
C GLN A 41 -15.45 -1.31 -10.32
N GLN A 42 -14.51 -1.96 -10.99
CA GLN A 42 -13.74 -1.36 -12.07
C GLN A 42 -14.46 -1.54 -13.41
N PRO A 43 -14.87 -0.44 -14.08
CA PRO A 43 -15.62 -0.57 -15.33
C PRO A 43 -14.82 -1.24 -16.44
N MET A 44 -13.48 -1.16 -16.41
CA MET A 44 -12.58 -1.85 -17.34
C MET A 44 -12.78 -3.38 -17.31
N PHE A 45 -13.04 -3.95 -16.11
CA PHE A 45 -13.26 -5.38 -15.96
C PHE A 45 -14.56 -5.81 -16.65
N TRP A 46 -15.67 -5.12 -16.36
CA TRP A 46 -16.94 -5.39 -17.01
C TRP A 46 -16.87 -5.16 -18.51
N TYR A 47 -16.12 -4.16 -18.97
CA TYR A 47 -15.93 -3.93 -20.39
C TYR A 47 -15.22 -5.11 -21.08
N ALA A 48 -14.14 -5.61 -20.48
CA ALA A 48 -13.39 -6.75 -20.99
C ALA A 48 -14.22 -8.04 -21.05
N VAL A 49 -15.11 -8.24 -20.08
CA VAL A 49 -16.00 -9.42 -20.02
C VAL A 49 -17.21 -9.29 -20.94
N VAL A 50 -17.84 -8.12 -20.98
CA VAL A 50 -19.10 -7.87 -21.70
C VAL A 50 -18.85 -7.62 -23.20
N SER A 51 -17.71 -7.04 -23.58
CA SER A 51 -17.40 -6.74 -24.99
C SER A 51 -17.50 -7.97 -25.91
N PRO A 52 -16.86 -9.12 -25.61
CA PRO A 52 -17.00 -10.32 -26.45
C PRO A 52 -18.41 -10.89 -26.47
N LEU A 53 -19.19 -10.69 -25.41
CA LEU A 53 -20.59 -11.11 -25.33
C LEU A 53 -21.49 -10.27 -26.24
N ILE A 54 -21.26 -8.95 -26.32
CA ILE A 54 -21.95 -8.08 -27.28
C ILE A 54 -21.60 -8.48 -28.71
N VAL A 55 -20.32 -8.71 -28.99
CA VAL A 55 -19.85 -9.12 -30.32
C VAL A 55 -20.43 -10.49 -30.70
N PHE A 56 -20.55 -11.42 -29.76
CA PHE A 56 -21.21 -12.72 -29.96
C PHE A 56 -22.64 -12.57 -30.46
N PHE A 57 -23.46 -11.72 -29.84
CA PHE A 57 -24.84 -11.52 -30.28
C PHE A 57 -24.93 -10.83 -31.64
N ILE A 58 -24.07 -9.83 -31.89
CA ILE A 58 -24.04 -9.16 -33.20
C ILE A 58 -23.76 -10.18 -34.30
N LEU A 59 -22.69 -10.97 -34.15
CA LEU A 59 -22.32 -11.98 -35.14
C LEU A 59 -23.33 -13.13 -35.21
N GLY A 60 -23.91 -13.52 -34.06
CA GLY A 60 -24.97 -14.52 -33.98
C GLY A 60 -26.17 -14.14 -34.84
N ILE A 61 -26.65 -12.90 -34.76
CA ILE A 61 -27.78 -12.44 -35.58
C ILE A 61 -27.48 -12.55 -37.09
N PHE A 62 -26.24 -12.28 -37.52
CA PHE A 62 -25.84 -12.45 -38.92
C PHE A 62 -25.82 -13.92 -39.34
N VAL A 63 -25.31 -14.80 -38.48
CA VAL A 63 -25.14 -16.22 -38.79
C VAL A 63 -26.45 -17.00 -38.68
N TRP A 64 -27.37 -16.60 -37.79
CA TRP A 64 -28.62 -17.31 -37.52
C TRP A 64 -29.81 -16.81 -38.35
N LYS A 65 -29.61 -15.82 -39.21
CA LYS A 65 -30.70 -15.16 -39.96
C LYS A 65 -31.58 -16.15 -40.75
N ASP A 66 -30.97 -17.19 -41.29
CA ASP A 66 -31.62 -18.17 -42.16
C ASP A 66 -31.87 -19.52 -41.44
N SER A 67 -31.56 -19.60 -40.14
CA SER A 67 -31.68 -20.81 -39.34
C SER A 67 -32.89 -20.76 -38.40
N ILE A 68 -33.65 -21.85 -38.34
CA ILE A 68 -34.78 -21.99 -37.41
C ILE A 68 -34.28 -22.71 -36.15
N PRO A 69 -34.57 -22.20 -34.93
CA PRO A 69 -34.18 -22.87 -33.70
C PRO A 69 -34.81 -24.27 -33.60
N ASP A 70 -33.95 -25.30 -33.59
CA ASP A 70 -34.33 -26.68 -33.30
C ASP A 70 -33.58 -27.15 -32.04
N PHE A 71 -34.33 -27.69 -31.08
CA PHE A 71 -33.79 -28.20 -29.80
C PHE A 71 -33.53 -29.71 -29.84
N SER A 72 -33.60 -30.33 -31.01
CA SER A 72 -33.16 -31.70 -31.22
C SER A 72 -31.63 -31.82 -31.19
N ARG A 73 -31.11 -33.05 -31.08
CA ARG A 73 -29.68 -33.32 -31.19
C ARG A 73 -29.09 -32.76 -32.51
N HIS A 74 -29.81 -32.92 -33.60
CA HIS A 74 -29.41 -32.39 -34.91
C HIS A 74 -29.36 -30.86 -34.89
N GLY A 75 -30.36 -30.21 -34.29
CA GLY A 75 -30.40 -28.75 -34.14
C GLY A 75 -29.22 -28.20 -33.33
N PHE A 76 -28.78 -28.89 -32.26
CA PHE A 76 -27.58 -28.50 -31.52
C PHE A 76 -26.29 -28.66 -32.33
N ASP A 77 -26.14 -29.74 -33.09
CA ASP A 77 -24.96 -29.95 -33.95
C ASP A 77 -24.88 -28.89 -35.06
N GLU A 78 -26.03 -28.53 -35.65
CA GLU A 78 -26.13 -27.47 -36.65
C GLU A 78 -25.84 -26.09 -36.05
N PHE A 79 -26.43 -25.77 -34.90
CA PHE A 79 -26.16 -24.53 -34.16
C PHE A 79 -24.67 -24.39 -33.84
N TYR A 80 -24.03 -25.46 -33.35
CA TYR A 80 -22.61 -25.45 -33.07
C TYR A 80 -21.79 -25.23 -34.35
N SER A 81 -22.17 -25.90 -35.45
CA SER A 81 -21.49 -25.79 -36.73
C SER A 81 -21.50 -24.38 -37.30
N ILE A 82 -22.67 -23.73 -37.31
CA ILE A 82 -22.81 -22.35 -37.82
C ILE A 82 -22.19 -21.35 -36.85
N SER A 83 -22.29 -21.58 -35.53
CA SER A 83 -21.87 -20.62 -34.50
C SER A 83 -20.40 -20.74 -34.08
N LYS A 84 -19.58 -21.55 -34.76
CA LYS A 84 -18.15 -21.74 -34.39
C LYS A 84 -17.42 -20.42 -34.20
N PHE A 85 -17.60 -19.48 -35.13
CA PHE A 85 -16.90 -18.20 -35.08
C PHE A 85 -17.44 -17.29 -33.94
N PRO A 86 -18.75 -17.03 -33.81
CA PRO A 86 -19.31 -16.34 -32.64
C PRO A 86 -18.88 -16.97 -31.31
N LEU A 87 -18.99 -18.28 -31.16
CA LEU A 87 -18.62 -19.00 -29.93
C LEU A 87 -17.13 -18.85 -29.60
N SER A 88 -16.26 -18.84 -30.61
CA SER A 88 -14.83 -18.62 -30.40
C SER A 88 -14.55 -17.22 -29.83
N ILE A 89 -15.29 -16.21 -30.27
CA ILE A 89 -15.18 -14.85 -29.72
C ILE A 89 -15.72 -14.81 -28.30
N LEU A 90 -16.86 -15.47 -28.02
CA LEU A 90 -17.40 -15.55 -26.67
C LEU A 90 -16.40 -16.19 -25.69
N ALA A 91 -15.64 -17.20 -26.15
CA ALA A 91 -14.58 -17.83 -25.37
C ALA A 91 -13.43 -16.88 -24.98
N LEU A 92 -13.25 -15.75 -25.66
CA LEU A 92 -12.29 -14.72 -25.26
C LEU A 92 -12.73 -13.95 -24.00
N SER A 93 -14.02 -13.93 -23.67
CA SER A 93 -14.55 -13.23 -22.47
C SER A 93 -13.84 -13.65 -21.16
N PRO A 94 -13.79 -14.94 -20.79
CA PRO A 94 -13.08 -15.36 -19.59
C PRO A 94 -11.56 -15.08 -19.65
N ILE A 95 -10.94 -15.17 -20.83
CA ILE A 95 -9.50 -14.90 -21.01
C ILE A 95 -9.20 -13.43 -20.73
N LEU A 96 -9.98 -12.52 -21.31
CA LEU A 96 -9.84 -11.08 -21.09
C LEU A 96 -10.17 -10.70 -19.64
N GLY A 97 -11.19 -11.31 -19.05
CA GLY A 97 -11.51 -11.13 -17.63
C GLY A 97 -10.35 -11.54 -16.70
N ALA A 98 -9.74 -12.71 -16.97
CA ALA A 98 -8.57 -13.19 -16.22
C ALA A 98 -7.34 -12.28 -16.40
N PHE A 99 -7.13 -11.76 -17.62
CA PHE A 99 -6.07 -10.81 -17.90
C PHE A 99 -6.24 -9.49 -17.13
N VAL A 100 -7.44 -8.90 -17.12
CA VAL A 100 -7.68 -7.68 -16.33
C VAL A 100 -7.50 -7.95 -14.84
N ALA A 101 -7.93 -9.12 -14.35
CA ALA A 101 -7.74 -9.51 -12.96
C ALA A 101 -6.25 -9.64 -12.58
N SER A 102 -5.40 -10.17 -13.46
CA SER A 102 -3.96 -10.28 -13.19
C SER A 102 -3.29 -8.90 -13.15
N VAL A 103 -3.59 -8.03 -14.11
CA VAL A 103 -3.09 -6.65 -14.13
C VAL A 103 -3.54 -5.89 -12.88
N HIS A 104 -4.79 -6.07 -12.47
CA HIS A 104 -5.31 -5.45 -11.26
C HIS A 104 -4.56 -5.91 -9.99
N ARG A 105 -4.26 -7.22 -9.87
CA ARG A 105 -3.44 -7.74 -8.75
C ARG A 105 -2.04 -7.12 -8.72
N THR A 106 -1.42 -6.88 -9.88
CA THR A 106 -0.12 -6.19 -9.97
C THR A 106 -0.22 -4.75 -9.42
N ILE A 107 -1.24 -4.00 -9.83
CA ILE A 107 -1.47 -2.61 -9.36
C ILE A 107 -1.74 -2.58 -7.84
N GLN A 108 -2.53 -3.52 -7.33
CA GLN A 108 -2.75 -3.64 -5.89
C GLN A 108 -1.46 -3.94 -5.14
N THR A 109 -0.62 -4.83 -5.68
CA THR A 109 0.66 -5.21 -5.07
C THR A 109 1.64 -4.04 -5.06
N GLU A 110 1.72 -3.28 -6.17
CA GLU A 110 2.55 -2.09 -6.27
C GLU A 110 2.20 -1.07 -5.17
N ARG A 111 0.92 -0.75 -5.00
CA ARG A 111 0.47 0.16 -3.94
C ARG A 111 0.69 -0.38 -2.52
N GLN A 112 0.56 -1.69 -2.32
CA GLN A 112 0.89 -2.31 -1.03
C GLN A 112 2.38 -2.19 -0.72
N ILE A 113 3.26 -2.39 -1.71
CA ILE A 113 4.72 -2.20 -1.57
C ILE A 113 5.04 -0.74 -1.24
N GLU A 114 4.42 0.21 -1.93
CA GLU A 114 4.60 1.64 -1.68
C GLU A 114 4.22 2.02 -0.25
N LYS A 115 3.01 1.66 0.19
CA LYS A 115 2.53 1.90 1.57
C LYS A 115 3.45 1.24 2.61
N THR A 116 3.93 0.03 2.34
CA THR A 116 4.88 -0.68 3.22
C THR A 116 6.22 0.06 3.32
N ASN A 117 6.74 0.56 2.19
CA ASN A 117 7.99 1.32 2.17
C ASN A 117 7.87 2.65 2.93
N GLU A 118 6.74 3.34 2.82
CA GLU A 118 6.47 4.54 3.60
C GLU A 118 6.42 4.24 5.10
N GLN A 119 5.69 3.20 5.49
CA GLN A 119 5.64 2.74 6.88
C GLN A 119 7.03 2.36 7.39
N LEU A 120 7.84 1.67 6.59
CA LEU A 120 9.21 1.31 6.95
C LEU A 120 10.08 2.55 7.20
N LYS A 121 9.94 3.61 6.38
CA LYS A 121 10.65 4.89 6.60
C LYS A 121 10.23 5.52 7.94
N LEU A 122 8.93 5.58 8.22
CA LEU A 122 8.41 6.15 9.47
C LEU A 122 8.87 5.34 10.69
N VAL A 123 8.83 4.01 10.61
CA VAL A 123 9.30 3.13 11.69
C VAL A 123 10.79 3.28 11.90
N LYS A 124 11.62 3.42 10.86
CA LYS A 124 13.06 3.66 11.01
C LYS A 124 13.34 4.97 11.76
N VAL A 125 12.64 6.05 11.41
CA VAL A 125 12.78 7.34 12.10
C VAL A 125 12.34 7.21 13.56
N LYS A 126 11.19 6.58 13.80
CA LYS A 126 10.67 6.35 15.16
C LYS A 126 11.63 5.49 15.99
N ASN A 127 12.11 4.37 15.45
CA ASN A 127 13.03 3.48 16.14
C ASN A 127 14.34 4.19 16.48
N ASN A 128 14.89 4.98 15.56
CA ASN A 128 16.09 5.78 15.85
C ASN A 128 15.85 6.82 16.97
N ALA A 129 14.68 7.47 16.97
CA ALA A 129 14.30 8.38 18.04
C ALA A 129 14.09 7.65 19.39
N ASP A 130 13.42 6.49 19.37
CA ASP A 130 13.18 5.65 20.54
C ASP A 130 14.50 5.09 21.10
N LEU A 131 15.45 4.72 20.24
CA LEU A 131 16.80 4.29 20.61
C LEU A 131 17.57 5.43 21.28
N PHE A 132 17.59 6.62 20.66
CA PHE A 132 18.21 7.81 21.23
C PHE A 132 17.60 8.15 22.59
N TYR A 133 16.26 8.15 22.68
CA TYR A 133 15.55 8.45 23.91
C TYR A 133 15.82 7.42 25.01
N SER A 134 15.87 6.14 24.65
CA SER A 134 16.20 5.05 25.58
C SER A 134 17.62 5.18 26.12
N HIS A 135 18.61 5.44 25.25
CA HIS A 135 19.99 5.69 25.66
C HIS A 135 20.11 6.93 26.54
N TYR A 136 19.46 8.03 26.15
CA TYR A 136 19.42 9.27 26.94
C TYR A 136 18.84 9.02 28.33
N LYS A 137 17.67 8.38 28.41
CA LYS A 137 17.00 8.07 29.69
C LYS A 137 17.86 7.16 30.56
N TYR A 138 18.37 6.07 30.01
CA TYR A 138 19.27 5.15 30.71
C TYR A 138 20.49 5.89 31.29
N THR A 139 21.16 6.70 30.47
CA THR A 139 22.33 7.46 30.91
C THR A 139 21.99 8.44 32.04
N LEU A 140 20.83 9.10 31.97
CA LEU A 140 20.40 10.00 33.03
C LEU A 140 20.09 9.28 34.33
N ASP A 141 19.45 8.12 34.25
CA ASP A 141 19.09 7.34 35.42
C ASP A 141 20.36 6.77 36.08
N GLU A 142 21.32 6.27 35.30
CA GLU A 142 22.65 5.91 35.80
C GLU A 142 23.36 7.10 36.48
N MET A 143 23.40 8.27 35.83
CA MET A 143 24.01 9.47 36.42
C MET A 143 23.36 9.90 37.75
N LYS A 144 22.06 9.69 37.92
CA LYS A 144 21.37 9.97 39.21
C LYS A 144 21.74 8.95 40.28
N ASN A 145 21.95 7.69 39.88
CA ASN A 145 22.27 6.58 40.75
C ASN A 145 23.76 6.49 41.11
N VAL A 146 24.63 7.29 40.48
CA VAL A 146 26.02 7.43 40.92
C VAL A 146 26.05 8.12 42.28
N GLU A 147 26.09 7.32 43.34
CA GLU A 147 26.61 7.77 44.62
C GLU A 147 28.13 7.95 44.46
N VAL A 148 28.62 9.19 44.56
CA VAL A 148 30.05 9.54 44.45
C VAL A 148 30.81 9.08 45.71
N ILE A 149 30.68 7.81 46.06
CA ILE A 149 31.24 7.26 47.29
C ILE A 149 32.65 6.69 47.04
N ASN A 150 33.00 6.27 45.81
CA ASN A 150 34.20 5.43 45.60
C ASN A 150 35.21 5.83 44.50
N PHE A 151 35.06 6.95 43.79
CA PHE A 151 35.96 7.27 42.65
C PHE A 151 37.17 8.16 42.99
N PHE A 152 37.34 8.58 44.24
CA PHE A 152 38.52 9.34 44.65
C PHE A 152 39.49 8.42 45.40
N GLU A 153 40.32 7.68 44.68
CA GLU A 153 41.49 6.99 45.25
C GLU A 153 42.57 7.97 45.76
N ASN A 154 42.36 9.28 45.64
CA ASN A 154 43.14 10.26 46.38
C ASN A 154 42.26 11.42 46.90
N PRO A 155 41.50 11.20 48.00
CA PRO A 155 40.57 12.17 48.55
C PRO A 155 41.27 13.39 49.18
N LEU A 156 42.60 13.36 49.33
CA LEU A 156 43.38 14.40 49.99
C LEU A 156 43.25 15.77 49.30
N SER A 157 43.32 15.84 47.95
CA SER A 157 43.30 17.15 47.25
C SER A 157 41.94 17.85 47.26
N PHE A 158 40.84 17.09 47.33
CA PHE A 158 39.48 17.64 47.39
C PHE A 158 39.11 18.02 48.82
N ARG A 159 39.53 17.20 49.79
CA ARG A 159 39.36 17.48 51.24
C ARG A 159 40.06 18.78 51.62
N ASP A 160 41.24 19.06 51.06
CA ASP A 160 41.98 20.30 51.33
C ASP A 160 41.30 21.56 50.75
N LYS A 161 40.58 21.43 49.62
CA LYS A 161 39.76 22.53 49.07
C LYS A 161 38.45 22.74 49.83
N LEU A 162 37.87 21.69 50.40
CA LEU A 162 36.66 21.78 51.24
C LEU A 162 36.95 22.32 52.65
N LYS A 163 38.06 21.90 53.28
CA LYS A 163 38.47 22.35 54.61
C LYS A 163 38.69 23.85 54.71
N LYS A 164 39.04 24.53 53.61
CA LYS A 164 39.20 25.99 53.60
C LYS A 164 37.89 26.77 53.78
N ASN A 165 36.74 26.11 53.60
CA ASN A 165 35.41 26.74 53.67
C ASN A 165 34.49 26.17 54.76
N VAL A 166 34.95 25.23 55.59
CA VAL A 166 34.13 24.63 56.66
C VAL A 166 34.99 24.46 57.91
N SER A 167 34.73 25.28 58.92
CA SER A 167 35.28 25.14 60.27
C SER A 167 34.14 24.81 61.23
N THR A 168 34.12 23.59 61.76
CA THR A 168 33.53 23.07 63.03
C THR A 168 33.41 21.55 62.85
N ASP A 169 34.10 20.74 63.65
CA ASP A 169 33.84 20.32 65.04
C ASP A 169 33.07 18.99 65.08
N ASP A 170 33.56 18.12 65.96
CA ASP A 170 33.15 16.78 66.31
C ASP A 170 33.37 15.61 65.33
N GLY A 171 33.93 14.53 65.87
CA GLY A 171 34.55 13.39 65.19
C GLY A 171 33.63 12.42 64.45
N ASN A 172 32.72 12.92 63.61
CA ASN A 172 31.91 12.10 62.71
C ASN A 172 32.48 12.12 61.28
N GLU A 173 32.56 10.92 60.68
CA GLU A 173 32.87 10.78 59.26
C GLU A 173 31.84 11.56 58.43
N ILE A 174 32.32 12.61 57.76
CA ILE A 174 31.49 13.41 56.84
C ILE A 174 31.29 12.58 55.57
N GLU A 175 30.19 11.85 55.49
CA GLU A 175 29.76 11.18 54.27
C GLU A 175 29.21 12.24 53.28
N ILE A 176 30.07 12.71 52.38
CA ILE A 176 29.68 13.72 51.39
C ILE A 176 28.86 13.04 50.28
N LYS A 177 27.54 12.98 50.43
CA LYS A 177 26.63 12.55 49.37
C LYS A 177 26.50 13.63 48.31
N LEU A 178 27.31 13.53 47.25
CA LEU A 178 27.18 14.39 46.07
C LEU A 178 26.02 13.89 45.20
N ASN A 179 24.94 14.68 45.13
CA ASN A 179 23.79 14.43 44.25
C ASN A 179 23.88 15.34 43.01
N ILE A 180 23.82 14.74 41.82
CA ILE A 180 23.83 15.50 40.56
C ILE A 180 22.46 16.16 40.35
N LYS A 181 22.37 17.45 40.69
CA LYS A 181 21.13 18.25 40.59
C LYS A 181 20.61 18.43 39.15
N TYR A 182 21.46 18.32 38.13
CA TYR A 182 21.10 18.55 36.71
C TYR A 182 21.79 17.57 35.73
N PRO A 183 21.46 16.27 35.76
CA PRO A 183 22.15 15.25 34.96
C PRO A 183 22.00 15.48 33.44
N GLY A 184 20.87 16.04 32.98
CA GLY A 184 20.65 16.37 31.56
C GLY A 184 21.58 17.44 30.99
N LYS A 185 21.92 18.47 31.78
CA LYS A 185 22.89 19.49 31.35
C LYS A 185 24.30 18.90 31.27
N LEU A 186 24.62 17.96 32.16
CA LEU A 186 25.90 17.25 32.17
C LEU A 186 26.05 16.34 30.95
N TYR A 187 25.01 15.54 30.66
CA TYR A 187 24.91 14.72 29.45
C TYR A 187 25.17 15.56 28.19
N LYS A 188 24.45 16.68 28.04
CA LYS A 188 24.64 17.59 26.90
C LYS A 188 26.08 18.06 26.79
N LYS A 189 26.72 18.48 27.89
CA LYS A 189 28.11 18.96 27.89
C LYS A 189 29.10 17.87 27.49
N TYR A 190 28.97 16.66 28.03
CA TYR A 190 29.85 15.53 27.74
C TYR A 190 29.78 15.09 26.27
N PHE A 191 28.57 14.88 25.75
CA PHE A 191 28.39 14.37 24.38
C PHE A 191 28.59 15.45 23.31
N THR A 192 28.38 16.73 23.63
CA THR A 192 28.68 17.83 22.67
C THR A 192 30.18 18.06 22.50
N GLN A 193 31.01 17.81 23.53
CA GLN A 193 32.45 18.02 23.45
C GLN A 193 33.18 16.95 22.60
N ARG A 194 32.64 15.73 22.48
CA ARG A 194 33.26 14.66 21.68
C ARG A 194 32.97 14.69 20.17
N ILE A 195 32.02 15.50 19.72
CA ILE A 195 31.64 15.59 18.28
C ILE A 195 32.54 16.59 17.51
N ARG A 196 33.41 17.34 18.20
CA ARG A 196 34.47 18.14 17.56
C ARG A 196 35.77 17.33 17.47
N ILE A 197 35.88 16.43 16.51
CA ILE A 197 37.16 15.87 16.02
C ILE A 197 37.08 15.86 14.51
#